data_AF-A0A660YY56-F1
#
_entry.id   AF-A0A660YY56-F1
#
_cell.length_a   1.000
_cell.length_b   1.000
_cell.length_c   1.000
_cell.angle_alpha   90.00
_cell.angle_beta   90.00
_cell.angle_gamma   90.00
#
_symmetry.space_group_name_H-M   'P 1'
#
loop_
_entity.id
_entity.type
_entity.pdbx_description
1 polymer ?
#
loop_
_entity_poly.entity_id
_entity_poly.type
_entity_poly.pdbx_seq_one_letter_code
_entity_poly.pdbx_strand_id
1 'polypeptide(L)' 'MKLNRNIKPQQGNKINFDPPHFHKFKLNNRLEVYFIPKTELPIVRINLVLNCGSRYDPVNLKGLTNLVSMC' A
#
# COMPACT_ATOMS: atom_id res chain seq x y z
N MET A 1 -30.67 30.55 -0.78
CA MET A 1 -30.72 30.09 0.62
C MET A 1 -29.41 30.51 1.30
N LYS A 2 -29.45 31.33 2.36
CA LYS A 2 -28.23 31.90 2.98
C LYS A 2 -27.72 30.92 4.06
N LEU A 3 -26.58 30.28 3.80
CA LEU A 3 -26.00 29.29 4.72
C LEU A 3 -25.44 30.00 5.96
N ASN A 4 -25.84 29.57 7.15
CA ASN A 4 -25.34 30.14 8.41
C ASN A 4 -23.96 29.54 8.74
N ARG A 5 -22.90 30.35 8.67
CA ARG A 5 -21.50 29.91 8.87
C ARG A 5 -21.06 29.87 10.35
N ASN A 6 -21.93 30.30 11.27
CA ASN A 6 -21.67 30.24 12.73
C ASN A 6 -22.13 28.91 13.34
N ILE A 7 -22.89 28.10 12.60
CA ILE A 7 -23.40 26.82 13.06
C ILE A 7 -22.54 25.72 12.44
N LYS A 8 -21.87 24.95 13.30
CA LYS A 8 -21.17 23.74 12.85
C LYS A 8 -22.20 22.75 12.30
N PRO A 9 -22.00 22.20 11.09
CA PRO A 9 -22.88 21.16 10.57
C PRO A 9 -22.85 19.94 11.49
N GLN A 10 -23.99 19.24 11.59
CA GLN A 10 -24.05 17.98 12.33
C GLN A 10 -23.04 16.98 11.75
N GLN A 11 -22.39 16.23 12.65
CA GLN A 11 -21.46 15.19 12.24
C GLN A 11 -22.26 14.06 11.56
N GLY A 12 -21.78 13.59 10.40
CA GLY A 12 -22.40 12.45 9.73
C GLY A 12 -22.34 11.18 10.58
N ASN A 13 -23.17 10.20 10.22
CA ASN A 13 -23.18 8.89 10.87
C ASN A 13 -21.79 8.23 10.81
N LYS A 14 -21.47 7.44 11.84
CA LYS A 14 -20.25 6.64 11.86
C LYS A 14 -20.30 5.62 10.72
N ILE A 15 -19.35 5.70 9.80
CA ILE A 15 -19.20 4.73 8.71
C ILE A 15 -18.66 3.43 9.32
N ASN A 16 -19.30 2.29 9.04
CA ASN A 16 -18.75 0.99 9.37
C ASN A 16 -17.81 0.55 8.24
N PHE A 17 -16.52 0.45 8.54
CA PHE A 17 -15.50 0.02 7.59
C PHE A 17 -14.95 -1.33 8.03
N ASP A 18 -15.17 -2.36 7.21
CA ASP A 18 -14.58 -3.68 7.40
C ASP A 18 -13.42 -3.87 6.41
N PRO A 19 -12.17 -3.87 6.86
CA PRO A 19 -11.03 -4.07 5.98
C PRO A 19 -11.02 -5.50 5.43
N PRO A 20 -10.45 -5.72 4.23
CA PRO A 20 -10.34 -7.05 3.68
C PRO A 20 -9.48 -7.95 4.57
N HIS A 21 -9.93 -9.20 4.76
CA HIS A 21 -9.16 -10.22 5.44
C HIS A 21 -7.93 -10.61 4.60
N PHE A 22 -6.77 -10.68 5.25
CA PHE A 22 -5.52 -11.09 4.61
C PHE A 22 -4.84 -12.17 5.43
N HIS A 23 -4.12 -13.04 4.74
CA HIS A 23 -3.27 -14.05 5.34
C HIS A 23 -1.83 -13.54 5.33
N LYS A 24 -1.21 -13.49 6.52
CA LYS A 24 0.21 -13.18 6.66
C LYS A 24 0.97 -14.45 7.03
N PHE A 25 1.99 -14.78 6.25
CA PHE A 25 2.89 -15.89 6.57
C PHE A 25 4.32 -15.58 6.13
N LYS A 26 5.27 -16.36 6.66
CA LYS A 26 6.70 -16.21 6.39
C LYS A 26 7.24 -17.48 5.74
N LEU A 27 7.99 -17.31 4.66
CA LEU A 27 8.66 -18.41 3.96
C LEU A 27 9.96 -18.82 4.66
N ASN A 28 10.53 -19.98 4.30
CA ASN A 28 11.78 -20.48 4.87
C ASN A 28 12.97 -19.50 4.68
N ASN A 29 12.97 -18.73 3.60
CA ASN A 29 13.97 -17.68 3.34
C ASN A 29 13.70 -16.36 4.09
N ARG A 30 12.71 -16.34 5.00
CA ARG A 30 12.27 -15.21 5.81
C ARG A 30 11.48 -14.12 5.07
N LEU A 31 11.10 -14.34 3.82
CA LEU A 31 10.25 -13.41 3.09
C LEU A 31 8.84 -13.40 3.69
N GLU A 32 8.32 -12.20 3.98
CA GLU A 32 6.95 -12.01 4.46
C GLU A 32 5.99 -11.90 3.27
N VAL A 33 4.95 -12.73 3.29
CA VAL A 33 3.91 -12.75 2.26
C VAL A 33 2.60 -12.26 2.87
N TYR A 34 1.97 -11.32 2.17
CA TYR A 34 0.62 -10.85 2.44
C TYR A 34 -0.27 -11.34 1.30
N PHE A 35 -1.13 -12.31 1.58
CA PHE A 35 -2.05 -12.88 0.62
C PHE A 35 -3.47 -12.39 0.88
N ILE A 36 -4.06 -11.73 -0.10
CA ILE A 36 -5.42 -11.16 -0.03
C ILE A 36 -6.26 -11.88 -1.10
N PRO A 37 -6.98 -12.95 -0.76
CA PRO A 37 -7.84 -13.63 -1.70
C PRO A 37 -9.00 -12.71 -2.10
N LYS A 38 -9.18 -12.53 -3.41
CA LYS A 38 -10.32 -11.82 -4.01
C LYS A 38 -10.89 -12.69 -5.11
N THR A 39 -12.15 -13.08 -4.98
CA THR A 39 -12.82 -14.01 -5.90
C THR A 39 -13.85 -13.32 -6.77
N GLU A 40 -14.08 -12.02 -6.58
CA GLU A 40 -15.09 -11.23 -7.29
C GLU A 40 -14.68 -10.94 -8.74
N LEU A 41 -13.37 -10.87 -9.01
CA LEU A 41 -12.81 -10.61 -10.33
C LEU A 41 -11.70 -11.62 -10.64
N PRO A 42 -11.59 -12.11 -11.89
CA PRO A 42 -10.53 -13.03 -12.30
C PRO A 42 -9.21 -12.28 -12.56
N ILE A 43 -8.79 -11.43 -11.61
CA ILE A 43 -7.59 -10.60 -11.72
C ILE A 43 -6.64 -10.99 -10.61
N VAL A 44 -5.44 -11.41 -10.99
CA VAL A 44 -4.35 -11.69 -10.06
C VAL A 44 -3.35 -10.54 -10.12
N ARG A 45 -2.96 -10.01 -8.95
CA ARG A 45 -1.91 -9.01 -8.81
C ARG A 45 -0.87 -9.51 -7.82
N ILE A 46 0.40 -9.44 -8.23
CA ILE A 46 1.55 -9.78 -7.40
C ILE A 46 2.46 -8.56 -7.36
N ASN A 47 2.92 -8.19 -6.17
CA ASN A 47 3.92 -7.15 -5.98
C ASN A 47 5.05 -7.70 -5.11
N LEU A 48 6.29 -7.42 -5.50
CA LEU A 48 7.46 -7.60 -4.65
C LEU A 48 7.97 -6.24 -4.24
N VAL A 49 7.91 -5.93 -2.94
CA VAL A 49 8.42 -4.68 -2.39
C VAL A 49 9.67 -4.98 -1.59
N LEU A 50 10.76 -4.34 -1.96
CA LEU A 50 12.06 -4.49 -1.32
C LEU A 50 12.35 -3.25 -0.47
N ASN A 51 12.97 -3.45 0.70
CA ASN A 51 13.44 -2.35 1.53
C ASN A 51 14.78 -1.81 1.00
N CYS A 52 14.75 -1.26 -0.22
CA CYS A 52 15.87 -0.64 -0.90
C CYS A 52 15.42 0.69 -1.53
N GLY A 53 16.35 1.48 -2.07
CA GLY A 53 16.05 2.79 -2.62
C GLY A 53 17.32 3.58 -2.91
N SER A 54 17.18 4.69 -3.63
CA SER A 54 18.30 5.57 -4.02
C SER A 54 19.09 6.14 -2.84
N ARG A 55 18.52 6.12 -1.63
CA ARG A 55 19.24 6.41 -0.38
C ARG A 55 20.49 5.55 -0.21
N TYR A 56 20.43 4.30 -0.68
CA TYR A 56 21.53 3.33 -0.60
C TYR A 56 22.40 3.30 -1.87
N ASP A 57 22.16 4.19 -2.84
CA ASP A 57 23.03 4.29 -4.00
C ASP A 57 24.44 4.71 -3.57
N PRO A 58 25.48 3.95 -3.98
CA PRO A 58 26.87 4.32 -3.75
C PRO A 58 27.16 5.74 -4.26
N VAL A 59 28.12 6.42 -3.64
CA VAL A 59 28.44 7.82 -3.97
C VAL A 59 28.77 7.99 -5.46
N ASN A 60 29.47 7.02 -6.05
CA ASN A 60 29.88 7.00 -7.45
C ASN A 60 28.87 6.35 -8.39
N LEU A 61 27.71 5.88 -7.91
CA LEU A 61 26.71 5.15 -8.68
C LEU A 61 25.29 5.65 -8.39
N LYS A 62 25.09 6.98 -8.40
CA LYS A 62 23.76 7.57 -8.22
C LYS A 62 22.83 7.18 -9.38
N GLY A 63 21.59 6.82 -9.04
CA GLY A 63 20.62 6.30 -10.00
C GLY A 63 20.67 4.80 -10.22
N LEU A 64 21.61 4.08 -9.56
CA LEU A 64 21.73 2.62 -9.69
C LEU A 64 20.43 1.90 -9.30
N THR A 65 19.85 2.23 -8.15
CA THR A 65 18.59 1.58 -7.73
C THR A 65 17.45 1.83 -8.73
N ASN A 66 17.40 3.03 -9.33
CA ASN A 66 16.39 3.33 -10.35
C ASN A 66 16.61 2.49 -11.62
N LEU A 67 17.86 2.40 -12.09
CA LEU A 67 18.20 1.56 -13.24
C LEU A 67 17.80 0.09 -13.00
N VAL A 68 18.11 -0.45 -11.82
CA VAL A 68 17.73 -1.82 -11.45
C VAL A 68 16.22 -2.00 -11.38
N SER A 69 15.48 -1.00 -10.88
CA SER A 69 14.01 -1.06 -10.81
C SER A 69 13.32 -0.99 -12.17
N MET A 70 14.02 -0.55 -13.22
CA MET A 70 13.49 -0.45 -14.58
C MET A 70 13.73 -1.71 -15.43
N CYS A 71 14.60 -2.61 -14.97
CA CYS A 71 14.85 -3.91 -15.61
C CYS A 71 13.81 -4.95 -15.17
#